data_AF-A0AAW1QEH3-F1
#
_entry.id   AF-A0AAW1QEH3-F1
#
_cell.length_a   1.000
_cell.length_b   1.000
_cell.length_c   1.000
_cell.angle_alpha   90.00
_cell.angle_beta   90.00
_cell.angle_gamma   90.00
#
_symmetry.space_group_name_H-M   'P 1'
#
loop_
_entity.id
_entity.type
_entity.pdbx_description
1 polymer ?
#
loop_
_entity_poly.entity_id
_entity_poly.type
_entity_poly.pdbx_seq_one_letter_code
_entity_poly.pdbx_strand_id
1 'polypeptide(L)'
;MGISGKPEELIHMSAARSPKVQVIKRFSGGGTVVVDQDTVFATLIMQASALPDVECYPRPVMRWSESFYSPVFAPYGPFQLQEHDYVFGERKFGGNAQAITKQRWLHHTSLLWDFQERHMALLKHPSKIPAYRGERSHLEFLCKLRDFMPSRDSLLDSIAGSLQTSGFHTQETSLAEAEQVLSRDHIKSTQVLAS
;
A
#
# COMPACT_ATOMS: atom_id res chain seq x y z
N MET A 1 2.32 6.88 -8.67
CA MET A 1 3.60 7.41 -8.13
C MET A 1 3.35 8.29 -6.93
N GLY A 2 4.31 8.40 -6.01
CA GLY A 2 4.25 9.37 -4.90
C GLY A 2 4.35 10.82 -5.38
N ILE A 3 3.98 11.76 -4.51
CA ILE A 3 3.81 13.19 -4.83
C ILE A 3 5.05 13.85 -5.46
N SER A 4 6.24 13.49 -5.01
CA SER A 4 7.52 14.04 -5.51
C SER A 4 8.07 13.31 -6.74
N GLY A 5 7.37 12.28 -7.22
CA GLY A 5 7.83 11.45 -8.33
C GLY A 5 7.75 12.17 -9.68
N LYS A 6 8.73 11.87 -10.55
CA LYS A 6 8.73 12.27 -11.95
C LYS A 6 8.52 11.05 -12.85
N PRO A 7 7.51 11.04 -13.75
CA PRO A 7 7.23 9.89 -14.60
C PRO A 7 8.44 9.38 -15.37
N GLU A 8 9.17 10.29 -16.02
CA GLU A 8 10.34 10.01 -16.86
C GLU A 8 11.51 9.40 -16.10
N GLU A 9 11.61 9.60 -14.78
CA GLU A 9 12.65 9.01 -13.93
C GLU A 9 12.25 7.61 -13.42
N LEU A 10 10.95 7.32 -13.32
CA LEU A 10 10.43 6.17 -12.59
C LEU A 10 9.73 5.12 -13.48
N ILE A 11 9.31 5.50 -14.68
CA ILE A 11 8.46 4.70 -15.56
C ILE A 11 9.08 4.66 -16.96
N HIS A 12 9.05 3.49 -17.59
CA HIS A 12 9.31 3.33 -19.02
C HIS A 12 8.12 3.87 -19.83
N MET A 13 8.08 5.19 -20.03
CA MET A 13 6.94 5.89 -20.63
C MET A 13 6.50 5.33 -22.00
N SER A 14 7.45 4.93 -22.86
CA SER A 14 7.14 4.29 -24.15
C SER A 14 6.40 2.96 -23.97
N ALA A 15 6.84 2.12 -23.03
CA ALA A 15 6.22 0.84 -22.73
C ALA A 15 4.85 1.00 -22.07
N ALA A 16 4.64 2.05 -21.26
CA ALA A 16 3.36 2.33 -20.60
C ALA A 16 2.26 2.84 -21.56
N ARG A 17 2.63 3.44 -22.71
CA ARG A 17 1.69 3.95 -23.72
C ARG A 17 0.92 2.85 -24.46
N SER A 18 1.62 1.80 -24.87
CA SER A 18 1.04 0.68 -25.65
C SER A 18 -0.16 0.00 -24.96
N PRO A 19 -0.08 -0.33 -23.64
CA PRO A 19 -1.22 -0.85 -22.89
C PRO A 19 -2.19 0.24 -22.39
N LYS A 20 -1.99 1.52 -22.74
CA LYS A 20 -2.75 2.68 -22.21
C LYS A 20 -2.82 2.71 -20.68
N VAL A 21 -1.70 2.41 -20.02
CA VAL A 21 -1.62 2.46 -18.55
C VAL A 21 -1.62 3.91 -18.09
N GLN A 22 -2.60 4.25 -17.24
CA GLN A 22 -2.70 5.59 -16.68
C GLN A 22 -1.59 5.82 -15.65
N VAL A 23 -0.98 7.01 -15.71
CA VAL A 23 0.01 7.43 -14.73
C VAL A 23 -0.66 8.36 -13.72
N ILE A 24 -0.82 7.90 -12.49
CA ILE A 24 -1.47 8.68 -11.42
C ILE A 24 -0.42 9.12 -10.40
N LYS A 25 -0.36 10.42 -10.10
CA LYS A 25 0.42 11.00 -9.00
C LYS A 25 -0.50 11.17 -7.79
N ARG A 26 -0.23 10.40 -6.73
CA ARG A 26 -1.01 10.45 -5.48
C ARG A 26 -0.49 11.55 -4.56
N PHE A 27 -1.32 11.92 -3.59
CA PHE A 27 -1.00 12.97 -2.61
C PHE A 27 -0.02 12.54 -1.52
N SER A 28 0.12 11.25 -1.25
CA SER A 28 1.09 10.73 -0.28
C SER A 28 2.49 10.62 -0.87
N GLY A 29 3.50 10.56 0.01
CA GLY A 29 4.89 10.31 -0.36
C GLY A 29 5.15 8.85 -0.79
N GLY A 30 6.41 8.48 -0.90
CA GLY A 30 6.86 7.12 -1.20
C GLY A 30 7.05 6.82 -2.69
N GLY A 31 7.41 5.57 -3.00
CA GLY A 31 7.79 5.13 -4.33
C GLY A 31 6.63 5.01 -5.34
N THR A 32 6.96 4.52 -6.54
CA THR A 32 5.98 4.17 -7.57
C THR A 32 5.58 2.71 -7.43
N VAL A 33 4.30 2.44 -7.62
CA VAL A 33 3.72 1.10 -7.63
C VAL A 33 2.94 0.91 -8.93
N VAL A 34 2.87 -0.34 -9.38
CA VAL A 34 1.96 -0.78 -10.43
C VAL A 34 0.65 -1.19 -9.78
N VAL A 35 -0.46 -0.89 -10.43
CA VAL A 35 -1.81 -1.20 -9.93
C VAL A 35 -2.59 -1.88 -11.03
N ASP A 36 -3.15 -3.04 -10.70
CA ASP A 36 -4.04 -3.83 -11.56
C ASP A 36 -5.06 -4.59 -10.71
N GLN A 37 -5.82 -5.50 -11.33
CA GLN A 37 -6.84 -6.31 -10.65
C GLN A 37 -6.28 -7.23 -9.55
N ASP A 38 -4.96 -7.46 -9.51
CA ASP A 38 -4.25 -8.29 -8.55
C ASP A 38 -3.48 -7.46 -7.50
N THR A 39 -3.82 -6.18 -7.39
CA THR A 39 -3.39 -5.31 -6.30
C THR A 39 -4.54 -5.13 -5.31
N VAL A 40 -4.32 -5.48 -4.05
CA VAL A 40 -5.28 -5.22 -2.97
C VAL A 40 -4.84 -3.95 -2.23
N PHE A 41 -5.75 -2.99 -2.09
CA PHE A 41 -5.50 -1.79 -1.28
C PHE A 41 -6.18 -1.89 0.06
N ALA A 42 -5.43 -1.58 1.11
CA ALA A 42 -5.96 -1.30 2.43
C ALA A 42 -5.57 0.12 2.82
N THR A 43 -6.51 0.90 3.36
CA THR A 43 -6.25 2.26 3.83
C THR A 43 -6.90 2.46 5.18
N LEU A 44 -6.09 2.85 6.16
CA LEU A 44 -6.54 3.28 7.47
C LEU A 44 -6.61 4.81 7.47
N ILE A 45 -7.80 5.36 7.68
CA ILE A 45 -8.04 6.81 7.77
C ILE A 45 -8.48 7.12 9.18
N MET A 46 -7.58 7.74 9.96
CA MET A 46 -7.68 7.72 11.40
C MET A 46 -7.50 9.11 12.00
N GLN A 47 -8.22 9.35 13.10
CA GLN A 47 -7.94 10.47 13.99
C GLN A 47 -6.97 10.01 15.08
N ALA A 48 -6.01 10.85 15.47
CA ALA A 48 -5.01 10.52 16.48
C ALA A 48 -5.65 10.08 17.81
N SER A 49 -6.79 10.68 18.17
CA SER A 49 -7.54 10.30 19.38
C SER A 49 -8.08 8.86 19.37
N ALA A 50 -8.18 8.20 18.22
CA ALA A 50 -8.57 6.79 18.15
C ALA A 50 -7.45 5.84 18.62
N LEU A 51 -6.20 6.31 18.62
CA LEU A 51 -5.02 5.60 19.11
C LEU A 51 -4.17 6.55 19.95
N PRO A 52 -4.58 6.86 21.19
CA PRO A 52 -3.94 7.91 22.01
C PRO A 52 -2.46 7.63 22.30
N ASP A 53 -2.06 6.35 22.31
CA ASP A 53 -0.68 5.93 22.57
C ASP A 53 0.20 5.89 21.29
N VAL A 54 -0.37 6.19 20.12
CA VAL A 54 0.34 6.22 18.84
C VAL A 54 0.54 7.66 18.42
N GLU A 55 1.79 8.12 18.49
CA GLU A 55 2.13 9.45 18.00
C GLU A 55 1.80 9.60 16.51
N CYS A 56 1.30 10.77 16.12
CA CYS A 56 0.88 11.07 14.75
C CYS A 56 2.09 11.35 13.83
N TYR A 57 2.99 10.37 13.71
CA TYR A 57 4.19 10.40 12.87
C TYR A 57 4.33 9.09 12.07
N PRO A 58 5.04 9.10 10.92
CA PRO A 58 5.08 7.93 10.05
C PRO A 58 5.61 6.66 10.73
N ARG A 59 6.69 6.76 11.52
CA ARG A 59 7.32 5.59 12.16
C ARG A 59 6.43 4.96 13.24
N PRO A 60 5.87 5.72 14.22
CA PRO A 60 4.89 5.18 15.17
C PRO A 60 3.67 4.54 14.50
N VAL A 61 3.08 5.20 13.49
CA VAL A 61 1.93 4.65 12.74
C VAL A 61 2.30 3.33 12.06
N MET A 62 3.47 3.25 11.41
CA MET A 62 3.92 2.01 10.77
C MET A 62 4.15 0.89 11.79
N ARG A 63 4.78 1.17 12.95
CA ARG A 63 4.99 0.16 14.01
C ARG A 63 3.66 -0.36 14.56
N TRP A 64 2.71 0.53 14.81
CA TRP A 64 1.38 0.10 15.22
C TRP A 64 0.69 -0.74 14.13
N SER A 65 0.82 -0.34 12.86
CA SER A 65 0.25 -1.09 11.74
C SER A 65 0.88 -2.48 11.58
N GLU A 66 2.16 -2.66 11.92
CA GLU A 66 2.81 -3.97 11.98
C GLU A 66 2.14 -4.85 13.04
N SER A 67 1.92 -4.34 14.25
CA SER A 67 1.20 -5.09 15.29
C SER A 67 -0.22 -5.46 14.87
N PHE A 68 -0.92 -4.54 14.18
CA PHE A 68 -2.23 -4.78 13.61
C PHE A 68 -2.23 -5.88 12.53
N TYR A 69 -1.25 -5.90 11.64
CA TYR A 69 -1.18 -6.88 10.55
C TYR A 69 -0.50 -8.19 10.94
N SER A 70 0.18 -8.24 12.10
CA SER A 70 0.81 -9.46 12.62
C SER A 70 -0.14 -10.66 12.70
N PRO A 71 -1.34 -10.59 13.33
CA PRO A 71 -2.27 -11.71 13.35
C PRO A 71 -2.82 -12.08 11.96
N VAL A 72 -2.77 -11.17 10.97
CA VAL A 72 -3.23 -11.41 9.60
C VAL A 72 -2.21 -12.22 8.80
N PHE A 73 -0.92 -11.90 8.94
CA PHE A 73 0.12 -12.44 8.06
C PHE A 73 1.07 -13.45 8.73
N ALA A 74 1.31 -13.35 10.04
CA ALA A 74 2.19 -14.28 10.76
C ALA A 74 1.80 -15.77 10.61
N PRO A 75 0.51 -16.15 10.47
CA PRO A 75 0.14 -17.54 10.20
C PRO A 75 0.67 -18.11 8.86
N TYR A 76 1.02 -17.24 7.91
CA TYR A 76 1.37 -17.62 6.54
C TYR A 76 2.87 -17.47 6.22
N GLY A 77 3.64 -16.87 7.12
CA GLY A 77 5.08 -16.70 6.95
C GLY A 77 5.70 -15.74 7.96
N PRO A 78 7.04 -15.57 7.94
CA PRO A 78 7.76 -14.66 8.82
C PRO A 78 7.46 -13.20 8.45
N PHE A 79 6.34 -12.67 8.94
CA PHE A 79 5.89 -11.31 8.70
C PHE A 79 6.68 -10.30 9.55
N GLN A 80 7.09 -9.20 8.92
CA GLN A 80 7.64 -8.04 9.61
C GLN A 80 7.47 -6.77 8.77
N LEU A 81 7.54 -5.61 9.44
CA LEU A 81 7.78 -4.32 8.82
C LEU A 81 9.28 -4.14 8.61
N GLN A 82 9.71 -4.05 7.36
CA GLN A 82 11.07 -3.75 6.98
C GLN A 82 11.12 -2.38 6.30
N GLU A 83 11.72 -1.39 6.98
CA GLU A 83 11.70 0.02 6.59
C GLU A 83 10.28 0.58 6.40
N HIS A 84 9.76 0.55 5.18
CA HIS A 84 8.41 1.01 4.79
C HIS A 84 7.55 -0.11 4.20
N ASP A 85 8.05 -1.33 4.20
CA ASP A 85 7.51 -2.45 3.45
C ASP A 85 7.05 -3.56 4.38
N TYR A 86 5.99 -4.25 3.99
CA TYR A 86 5.61 -5.52 4.60
C TYR A 86 6.24 -6.66 3.81
N VAL A 87 6.90 -7.55 4.55
CA VAL A 87 7.70 -8.63 3.97
C VAL A 87 7.37 -9.96 4.62
N PHE A 88 7.53 -11.03 3.84
CA PHE A 88 7.73 -12.38 4.35
C PHE A 88 9.22 -12.71 4.26
N GLY A 89 9.90 -12.69 5.41
CA GLY A 89 11.35 -12.81 5.50
C GLY A 89 12.02 -11.62 4.84
N GLU A 90 12.67 -11.85 3.69
CA GLU A 90 13.34 -10.80 2.92
C GLU A 90 12.59 -10.41 1.64
N ARG A 91 11.41 -10.98 1.39
CA ARG A 91 10.62 -10.72 0.18
C ARG A 91 9.42 -9.84 0.49
N LYS A 92 9.30 -8.74 -0.25
CA LYS A 92 8.25 -7.75 -0.09
C LYS A 92 6.96 -8.18 -0.77
N PHE A 93 5.86 -8.05 -0.05
CA PHE A 93 4.50 -8.19 -0.60
C PHE A 93 3.65 -6.94 -0.36
N GLY A 94 4.04 -6.04 0.54
CA GLY A 94 3.28 -4.83 0.85
C GLY A 94 4.16 -3.58 0.81
N GLY A 95 3.66 -2.48 0.24
CA GLY A 95 4.32 -1.18 0.27
C GLY A 95 3.44 -0.14 0.96
N ASN A 96 4.00 0.57 1.94
CA ASN A 96 3.25 1.55 2.74
C ASN A 96 3.59 2.99 2.36
N ALA A 97 2.60 3.88 2.50
CA ALA A 97 2.81 5.32 2.48
C ALA A 97 1.77 6.02 3.36
N GLN A 98 2.20 7.14 3.97
CA GLN A 98 1.38 7.89 4.90
C GLN A 98 1.18 9.34 4.44
N ALA A 99 0.08 9.93 4.89
CA ALA A 99 -0.16 11.36 4.85
C ALA A 99 -0.70 11.79 6.22
N ILE A 100 -0.14 12.88 6.76
CA ILE A 100 -0.47 13.35 8.11
C ILE A 100 -0.85 14.81 8.02
N THR A 101 -1.95 15.20 8.67
CA THR A 101 -2.41 16.57 8.75
C THR A 101 -3.00 16.83 10.12
N LYS A 102 -2.29 17.61 10.94
CA LYS A 102 -2.65 17.88 12.34
C LYS A 102 -2.86 16.56 13.11
N GLN A 103 -4.07 16.34 13.63
CA GLN A 103 -4.46 15.17 14.42
C GLN A 103 -5.12 14.08 13.58
N ARG A 104 -4.86 14.06 12.26
CA ARG A 104 -5.36 13.02 11.36
C ARG A 104 -4.23 12.44 10.55
N TRP A 105 -4.31 11.15 10.32
CA TRP A 105 -3.34 10.44 9.52
C TRP A 105 -4.04 9.41 8.65
N LEU A 106 -3.40 9.13 7.53
CA LEU A 106 -3.74 8.07 6.61
C LEU A 106 -2.54 7.18 6.46
N HIS A 107 -2.75 5.86 6.52
CA HIS A 107 -1.78 4.84 6.19
C HIS A 107 -2.39 3.94 5.13
N HIS A 108 -1.86 3.98 3.90
CA HIS A 108 -2.28 3.04 2.86
C HIS A 108 -1.21 2.04 2.54
N THR A 109 -1.66 0.85 2.18
CA THR A 109 -0.84 -0.28 1.81
C THR A 109 -1.31 -0.79 0.45
N SER A 110 -0.38 -0.93 -0.49
CA SER A 110 -0.58 -1.75 -1.68
C SER A 110 -0.06 -3.17 -1.39
N LEU A 111 -0.95 -4.15 -1.37
CA LEU A 111 -0.65 -5.57 -1.18
C LEU A 111 -0.61 -6.27 -2.55
N LEU A 112 0.47 -6.99 -2.80
CA LEU A 112 0.72 -7.71 -4.05
C LEU A 112 0.05 -9.09 -3.99
N TRP A 113 -1.18 -9.20 -4.47
CA TRP A 113 -1.89 -10.49 -4.50
C TRP A 113 -1.27 -11.44 -5.51
N ASP A 114 -1.20 -11.01 -6.78
CA ASP A 114 -0.67 -11.80 -7.90
C ASP A 114 -0.13 -10.93 -9.04
N PHE A 115 0.95 -10.20 -8.78
CA PHE A 115 1.49 -9.30 -9.78
C PHE A 115 1.94 -10.03 -11.06
N GLN A 116 1.85 -9.32 -12.18
CA GLN A 116 2.36 -9.78 -13.48
C GLN A 116 3.73 -9.17 -13.75
N GLU A 117 4.71 -9.99 -14.12
CA GLU A 117 6.10 -9.55 -14.37
C GLU A 117 6.16 -8.47 -15.46
N ARG A 118 5.37 -8.64 -16.52
CA ARG A 118 5.24 -7.67 -17.62
C ARG A 118 4.78 -6.29 -17.16
N HIS A 119 3.94 -6.21 -16.12
CA HIS A 119 3.49 -4.92 -15.59
C HIS A 119 4.58 -4.31 -14.69
N MET A 120 5.28 -5.14 -13.89
CA MET A 120 6.40 -4.69 -13.07
C MET A 120 7.57 -4.16 -13.91
N ALA A 121 7.77 -4.71 -15.12
CA ALA A 121 8.75 -4.23 -16.09
C ALA A 121 8.46 -2.80 -16.63
N LEU A 122 7.28 -2.23 -16.35
CA LEU A 122 7.00 -0.83 -16.67
C LEU A 122 7.76 0.14 -15.75
N LEU A 123 8.18 -0.32 -14.57
CA LEU A 123 8.93 0.50 -13.62
C LEU A 123 10.42 0.45 -13.92
N LYS A 124 11.05 1.63 -13.93
CA LYS A 124 12.51 1.73 -13.94
C LYS A 124 13.08 1.26 -12.60
N HIS A 125 14.35 0.85 -12.61
CA HIS A 125 15.04 0.63 -11.35
C HIS A 125 15.09 1.95 -10.54
N PRO A 126 14.63 1.98 -9.28
CA PRO A 126 14.63 3.21 -8.51
C PRO A 126 16.06 3.69 -8.24
N SER A 127 16.28 5.01 -8.24
CA SER A 127 17.55 5.60 -7.78
C SER A 127 17.74 5.49 -6.26
N LYS A 128 16.65 5.28 -5.52
CA LYS A 128 16.64 5.00 -4.09
C LYS A 128 15.88 3.70 -3.83
N ILE A 129 16.59 2.70 -3.32
CA ILE A 129 16.03 1.42 -2.92
C ILE A 129 16.22 1.20 -1.42
N PRO A 130 15.36 0.40 -0.75
CA PRO A 130 15.62 -0.05 0.61
C PRO A 130 16.96 -0.79 0.68
N ALA A 131 17.71 -0.60 1.76
CA ALA A 131 19.06 -1.18 1.88
C ALA A 131 18.99 -2.72 1.81
N TYR A 132 17.95 -3.30 2.41
CA TYR A 132 17.74 -4.74 2.43
C TYR A 132 17.39 -5.32 1.05
N ARG A 133 16.97 -4.52 0.06
CA ARG A 133 16.76 -5.00 -1.31
C ARG A 133 18.06 -5.52 -1.92
N GLY A 134 19.19 -4.87 -1.62
CA GLY A 134 20.47 -5.13 -2.29
C GLY A 134 20.35 -4.94 -3.80
N GLU A 135 21.00 -5.80 -4.58
CA GLU A 135 20.97 -5.73 -6.05
C GLU A 135 19.86 -6.59 -6.69
N ARG A 136 18.93 -7.10 -5.87
CA ARG A 136 17.86 -7.99 -6.33
C ARG A 136 16.95 -7.32 -7.34
N SER A 137 16.65 -8.05 -8.40
CA SER A 137 15.61 -7.72 -9.37
C SER A 137 14.23 -7.66 -8.68
N HIS A 138 13.23 -7.11 -9.36
CA HIS A 138 11.87 -7.09 -8.82
C HIS A 138 11.34 -8.50 -8.51
N LEU A 139 11.68 -9.50 -9.32
CA LEU A 139 11.18 -10.88 -9.15
C LEU A 139 11.83 -11.60 -7.96
N GLU A 140 13.09 -11.29 -7.66
CA GLU A 140 13.79 -11.83 -6.49
C GLU A 140 13.42 -11.10 -5.20
N PHE A 141 13.05 -9.81 -5.31
CA PHE A 141 12.72 -8.96 -4.18
C PHE A 141 11.27 -9.08 -3.73
N LEU A 142 10.34 -9.33 -4.66
CA LEU A 142 8.91 -9.37 -4.37
C LEU A 142 8.43 -10.82 -4.16
N CYS A 143 7.32 -10.98 -3.45
CA CYS A 143 6.53 -12.20 -3.45
C CYS A 143 5.05 -11.89 -3.61
N LYS A 144 4.28 -12.91 -3.99
CA LYS A 144 2.84 -12.82 -4.23
C LYS A 144 2.10 -13.42 -3.05
N LEU A 145 1.10 -12.72 -2.52
CA LEU A 145 0.30 -13.23 -1.40
C LEU A 145 -0.47 -14.50 -1.76
N ARG A 146 -0.89 -14.68 -3.03
CA ARG A 146 -1.58 -15.89 -3.49
C ARG A 146 -0.77 -17.19 -3.30
N ASP A 147 0.54 -17.08 -3.14
CA ASP A 147 1.43 -18.25 -2.93
C ASP A 147 1.43 -18.70 -1.45
N PHE A 148 0.88 -17.89 -0.55
CA PHE A 148 0.88 -18.12 0.90
C PHE A 148 -0.54 -18.19 1.48
N MET A 149 -1.45 -17.34 1.00
CA MET A 149 -2.81 -17.21 1.52
C MET A 149 -3.83 -17.91 0.61
N PRO A 150 -4.90 -18.49 1.17
CA PRO A 150 -5.84 -19.31 0.41
C PRO A 150 -6.70 -18.50 -0.58
N SER A 151 -7.16 -17.31 -0.21
CA SER A 151 -7.98 -16.44 -1.05
C SER A 151 -7.93 -14.98 -0.60
N ARG A 152 -8.43 -14.08 -1.45
CA ARG A 152 -8.60 -12.65 -1.09
C ARG A 152 -9.65 -12.48 0.02
N ASP A 153 -10.69 -13.30 0.01
CA ASP A 153 -11.74 -13.25 1.03
C ASP A 153 -11.15 -13.58 2.41
N SER A 154 -10.29 -14.60 2.49
CA SER A 154 -9.59 -14.92 3.74
C SER A 154 -8.67 -13.79 4.23
N LEU A 155 -8.07 -13.02 3.31
CA LEU A 155 -7.32 -11.81 3.68
C LEU A 155 -8.25 -10.74 4.27
N LEU A 156 -9.39 -10.47 3.63
CA LEU A 156 -10.36 -9.48 4.11
C LEU A 156 -10.96 -9.88 5.47
N ASP A 157 -11.35 -11.14 5.63
CA ASP A 157 -11.88 -11.69 6.88
C ASP A 157 -10.85 -11.57 8.01
N SER A 158 -9.58 -11.87 7.73
CA SER A 158 -8.50 -11.77 8.72
C SER A 158 -8.22 -10.31 9.11
N ILE A 159 -8.28 -9.36 8.16
CA ILE A 159 -8.17 -7.92 8.44
C ILE A 159 -9.34 -7.46 9.32
N ALA A 160 -10.57 -7.87 9.00
CA ALA A 160 -11.76 -7.54 9.80
C ALA A 160 -11.65 -8.11 11.22
N GLY A 161 -11.22 -9.35 11.37
CA GLY A 161 -10.96 -9.98 12.67
C GLY A 161 -9.88 -9.27 13.48
N SER A 162 -8.81 -8.81 12.83
CA SER A 162 -7.76 -8.02 13.49
C SER A 162 -8.28 -6.66 13.98
N LEU A 163 -9.12 -5.99 13.19
CA LEU A 163 -9.77 -4.73 13.62
C LEU A 163 -10.64 -4.95 14.86
N GLN A 164 -11.45 -6.00 14.88
CA GLN A 164 -12.32 -6.33 16.01
C GLN A 164 -11.50 -6.66 17.27
N THR A 165 -10.43 -7.44 17.12
CA THR A 165 -9.52 -7.77 18.24
C THR A 165 -8.79 -6.54 18.77
N SER A 166 -8.56 -5.54 17.91
CA SER A 166 -8.01 -4.24 18.27
C SER A 166 -9.04 -3.28 18.87
N GLY A 167 -10.26 -3.73 19.13
CA GLY A 167 -11.33 -2.94 19.77
C GLY A 167 -12.13 -2.05 18.82
N PHE A 168 -11.95 -2.18 17.50
CA PHE A 168 -12.75 -1.47 16.53
C PHE A 168 -14.07 -2.19 16.25
N HIS A 169 -15.15 -1.43 16.12
CA HIS A 169 -16.38 -1.94 15.53
C HIS A 169 -16.26 -1.89 14.01
N THR A 170 -16.54 -3.01 13.35
CA THR A 170 -16.51 -3.11 11.89
C THR A 170 -17.92 -3.11 11.32
N GLN A 171 -18.12 -2.31 10.27
CA GLN A 171 -19.35 -2.29 9.50
C GLN A 171 -18.97 -2.31 8.01
N GLU A 172 -19.55 -3.24 7.26
CA GLU A 172 -19.41 -3.28 5.81
C GLU A 172 -20.24 -2.14 5.18
N THR A 173 -19.67 -1.46 4.19
CA THR A 173 -20.33 -0.39 3.45
C THR A 173 -20.05 -0.55 1.97
N SER A 174 -21.01 -0.16 1.15
CA SER A 174 -20.87 -0.21 -0.31
C SER A 174 -19.96 0.92 -0.82
N LEU A 175 -19.39 0.73 -2.01
CA LEU A 175 -18.67 1.80 -2.69
C LEU A 175 -19.58 3.01 -2.94
N ALA A 176 -20.85 2.79 -3.29
CA ALA A 176 -21.80 3.87 -3.51
C ALA A 176 -22.02 4.74 -2.26
N GLU A 177 -22.08 4.14 -1.08
CA GLU A 177 -22.17 4.88 0.20
C GLU A 177 -20.86 5.63 0.50
N ALA A 178 -19.71 5.00 0.29
CA ALA A 178 -18.41 5.64 0.47
C ALA A 178 -18.21 6.83 -0.49
N GLU A 179 -18.66 6.70 -1.74
CA GLU A 179 -18.58 7.72 -2.77
C GLU A 179 -19.41 8.97 -2.46
N GLN A 180 -20.50 8.85 -1.68
CA GLN A 180 -21.27 10.02 -1.24
C GLN A 180 -20.41 11.03 -0.49
N VAL A 181 -19.35 10.59 0.20
CA VAL A 181 -18.40 11.46 0.90
C VAL A 181 -17.62 12.35 -0.08
N LEU A 182 -17.43 11.93 -1.34
CA LEU A 182 -16.73 12.71 -2.38
C LEU A 182 -17.51 13.95 -2.82
N SER A 183 -18.82 14.02 -2.53
CA SER A 183 -19.63 15.22 -2.79
C SER A 183 -19.28 16.39 -1.86
N ARG A 184 -18.63 16.11 -0.72
CA ARG A 184 -18.18 17.12 0.24
C ARG A 184 -16.91 17.80 -0.27
N ASP A 185 -16.70 19.04 0.16
CA ASP A 185 -15.45 19.74 -0.11
C ASP A 185 -14.26 18.98 0.48
N HIS A 186 -13.29 18.67 -0.38
CA HIS A 186 -12.08 17.96 -0.01
C HIS A 186 -10.90 18.41 -0.87
N ILE A 187 -9.70 18.17 -0.37
CA ILE A 187 -8.46 18.50 -1.08
C ILE A 187 -8.27 17.52 -2.24
N LYS A 188 -8.19 18.05 -3.46
CA LYS A 188 -7.96 17.29 -4.69
C LYS A 188 -6.51 17.40 -5.13
N SER A 189 -5.64 16.62 -4.51
CA SER A 189 -4.19 16.62 -4.75
C SER A 189 -3.70 15.42 -5.56
N THR A 190 -4.55 14.43 -5.83
CA THR A 190 -4.25 13.35 -6.77
C THR A 190 -4.42 13.85 -8.21
N GLN A 191 -3.44 13.58 -9.06
CA GLN A 191 -3.42 14.03 -10.45
C GLN A 191 -3.30 12.83 -11.39
N VAL A 192 -4.18 12.76 -12.38
CA VAL A 192 -4.00 11.88 -13.54
C VAL A 192 -3.08 12.61 -14.51
N LEU A 193 -1.92 12.03 -14.78
CA LEU A 193 -0.95 12.56 -15.74
C LEU A 193 -1.28 12.00 -17.13
N ALA A 194 -1.24 12.86 -18.14
CA ALA A 194 -1.43 12.43 -19.52
C ALA A 194 -0.34 11.39 -19.90
N SER A 195 -0.77 10.23 -20.39
CA SER A 195 0.10 9.18 -20.95
C SER A 195 0.59 9.52 -22.35
#